data_AF-A0A6G2Q4M0-F1
#
_entry.id   AF-A0A6G2Q4M0-F1
#
_cell.length_a   1.000
_cell.length_b   1.000
_cell.length_c   1.000
_cell.angle_alpha   90.00
_cell.angle_beta   90.00
_cell.angle_gamma   90.00
#
_symmetry.space_group_name_H-M   'P 1'
#
loop_
_entity.id
_entity.type
_entity.pdbx_description
1 polymer ?
#
loop_
_entity_poly.entity_id
_entity_poly.type
_entity_poly.pdbx_seq_one_letter_code
_entity_poly.pdbx_strand_id
1 'polypeptide(L)'
;ELETEVADRAAPVVLRHVEKLPVDGTLVVVSHGGTIRTTIGRLLGLQAPHWESLGGLSNCCWSVLGEGARGWRLLEHNAGTLPEPVLGDDD
;
A
#
# COMPACT_ATOMS: atom_id res chain seq x y z
N GLU A 1 -1.66 14.18 15.64
CA GLU A 1 -2.82 13.86 14.79
C GLU A 1 -3.27 12.44 15.13
N LEU A 2 -4.57 12.17 15.06
CA LEU A 2 -5.09 10.81 15.18
C LEU A 2 -4.80 10.05 13.88
N GLU A 3 -4.47 8.76 13.98
CA GLU A 3 -4.21 7.93 12.80
C GLU A 3 -5.37 7.93 11.80
N THR A 4 -6.60 8.00 12.33
CA THR A 4 -7.83 8.10 11.54
C THR A 4 -7.91 9.38 10.73
N GLU A 5 -7.51 10.53 11.30
CA GLU A 5 -7.49 11.81 10.58
C GLU A 5 -6.46 11.78 9.43
N VAL A 6 -5.31 11.15 9.66
CA VAL A 6 -4.28 10.96 8.62
C VAL A 6 -4.84 10.10 7.48
N ALA A 7 -5.45 8.97 7.81
CA ALA A 7 -6.03 8.06 6.81
C ALA A 7 -7.19 8.69 6.03
N ASP A 8 -8.08 9.44 6.71
CA ASP A 8 -9.22 10.12 6.10
C ASP A 8 -8.79 11.22 5.12
N ARG A 9 -7.62 11.82 5.32
CA ARG A 9 -7.02 12.78 4.39
C ARG A 9 -6.24 12.10 3.27
N ALA A 10 -5.47 11.06 3.57
CA ALA A 10 -4.54 10.45 2.63
C ALA A 10 -5.22 9.47 1.65
N ALA A 11 -6.11 8.59 2.13
CA ALA A 11 -6.72 7.56 1.29
C ALA A 11 -7.52 8.14 0.11
N PRO A 12 -8.35 9.20 0.26
CA PRO A 12 -9.06 9.80 -0.86
C PRO A 12 -8.14 10.41 -1.92
N VAL A 13 -6.96 10.91 -1.51
CA VAL A 13 -5.96 11.45 -2.44
C VAL A 13 -5.39 10.32 -3.29
N VAL A 14 -5.05 9.18 -2.69
CA VAL A 14 -4.57 8.00 -3.43
C VAL A 14 -5.63 7.54 -4.44
N LEU A 15 -6.87 7.31 -3.98
CA LEU A 15 -7.96 6.84 -4.84
C LEU A 15 -8.24 7.77 -6.02
N ARG A 16 -8.30 9.08 -5.79
CA ARG A 16 -8.50 10.08 -6.87
C ARG A 16 -7.41 10.04 -7.94
N HIS A 17 -6.18 9.65 -7.59
CA HIS A 17 -5.09 9.56 -8.57
C HIS A 17 -5.07 8.20 -9.27
N VAL A 18 -5.48 7.13 -8.59
CA VAL A 18 -5.71 5.81 -9.20
C VAL A 18 -6.74 5.91 -10.34
N GLU A 19 -7.84 6.63 -10.12
CA GLU A 19 -8.90 6.85 -11.13
C GLU A 19 -8.42 7.50 -12.44
N LYS A 20 -7.23 8.11 -12.45
CA LYS A 20 -6.66 8.80 -13.61
C LYS A 20 -5.63 7.96 -14.37
N LEU A 21 -5.29 6.79 -13.86
CA LEU A 21 -4.31 5.93 -14.49
C LEU A 21 -4.89 5.32 -15.79
N PRO A 22 -4.04 5.06 -16.80
CA PRO A 22 -4.42 4.16 -17.88
C PRO A 22 -4.65 2.74 -17.34
N VAL A 23 -5.25 1.89 -18.17
CA VAL A 23 -5.28 0.44 -17.91
C VAL A 23 -3.85 -0.06 -17.67
N ASP A 24 -3.67 -0.88 -16.64
CA ASP A 24 -2.37 -1.40 -16.16
C ASP A 24 -1.35 -0.32 -15.72
N GLY A 25 -1.81 0.91 -15.47
CA GLY A 25 -0.98 1.97 -14.91
C GLY A 25 -0.63 1.74 -13.44
N THR A 26 0.52 2.26 -13.01
CA THR A 26 0.99 2.19 -11.62
C THR A 26 1.09 3.59 -11.03
N LEU A 27 0.41 3.84 -9.90
CA LEU A 27 0.61 5.03 -9.09
C LEU A 27 1.73 4.79 -8.07
N VAL A 28 2.73 5.67 -8.06
CA VAL A 28 3.77 5.71 -7.02
C VAL A 28 3.42 6.82 -6.02
N VAL A 29 3.26 6.44 -4.75
CA VAL A 29 2.97 7.39 -3.65
C VAL A 29 4.19 7.47 -2.74
N VAL A 30 4.78 8.66 -2.62
CA VAL A 30 5.92 8.91 -1.72
C VAL A 30 5.42 9.66 -0.49
N SER A 31 5.64 9.09 0.69
CA SER A 31 5.20 9.66 1.97
C SER A 31 6.03 9.09 3.14
N HIS A 32 5.57 9.32 4.36
CA HIS A 32 6.18 8.77 5.59
C HIS A 32 5.53 7.44 5.99
N GLY A 33 6.31 6.55 6.62
CA GLY A 33 5.87 5.19 6.95
C GLY A 33 4.58 5.12 7.78
N GLY A 34 4.39 6.03 8.74
CA GLY A 34 3.15 6.12 9.53
C GLY A 34 1.93 6.44 8.66
N THR A 35 2.04 7.44 7.79
CA THR A 35 0.98 7.80 6.82
C THR A 35 0.69 6.65 5.87
N ILE A 36 1.73 5.96 5.38
CA ILE A 36 1.56 4.83 4.47
C ILE A 36 0.82 3.70 5.17
N ARG A 37 1.24 3.32 6.38
CA ARG A 37 0.58 2.25 7.16
C ARG A 37 -0.91 2.51 7.37
N THR A 38 -1.28 3.71 7.85
CA THR A 38 -2.69 4.05 8.11
C THR A 38 -3.51 4.14 6.82
N THR A 39 -2.92 4.64 5.74
CA THR A 39 -3.55 4.67 4.41
C THR A 39 -3.79 3.25 3.89
N ILE A 40 -2.82 2.34 4.00
CA ILE A 40 -2.98 0.93 3.61
C ILE A 40 -4.09 0.28 4.42
N GLY A 41 -4.08 0.42 5.75
CA GLY A 41 -5.12 -0.14 6.62
C GLY A 41 -6.52 0.32 6.22
N ARG A 42 -6.67 1.61 5.88
CA ARG A 42 -7.92 2.18 5.37
C ARG A 42 -8.33 1.62 4.01
N LEU A 43 -7.41 1.50 3.05
CA LEU A 43 -7.69 0.98 1.71
C LEU A 43 -8.07 -0.51 1.74
N LEU A 44 -7.48 -1.28 2.65
CA LEU A 44 -7.82 -2.69 2.89
C LEU A 44 -9.16 -2.87 3.64
N GLY A 45 -9.82 -1.78 4.05
CA GLY A 45 -11.07 -1.84 4.80
C GLY A 45 -10.90 -2.35 6.24
N LEU A 46 -9.69 -2.31 6.79
CA LEU A 46 -9.44 -2.70 8.17
C LEU A 46 -10.00 -1.64 9.13
N GLN A 47 -10.52 -2.08 10.26
CA GLN A 47 -10.86 -1.20 11.37
C GLN A 47 -9.59 -0.59 11.97
N ALA A 48 -9.65 0.68 12.41
CA ALA A 48 -8.48 1.43 12.89
C ALA A 48 -7.65 0.70 13.96
N PRO A 49 -8.24 0.00 14.95
CA PRO A 49 -7.45 -0.76 15.93
C PRO A 49 -6.57 -1.86 15.34
N HIS A 50 -6.84 -2.31 14.10
CA HIS A 50 -6.06 -3.34 13.41
C HIS A 50 -4.97 -2.77 12.49
N TRP A 51 -4.87 -1.45 12.32
CA TRP A 51 -3.85 -0.87 11.44
C TRP A 51 -2.43 -1.10 11.94
N GLU A 52 -2.25 -1.22 13.26
CA GLU A 52 -0.97 -1.55 13.89
C GLU A 52 -0.54 -3.02 13.69
N SER A 53 -1.43 -3.87 13.15
CA SER A 53 -1.04 -5.21 12.72
C SER A 53 -0.15 -5.19 11.46
N LEU A 54 -0.09 -4.04 10.76
CA LEU A 54 0.89 -3.79 9.71
C LEU A 54 2.11 -3.08 10.32
N GLY A 55 3.31 -3.58 10.00
CA GLY A 55 4.55 -2.92 10.39
C GLY A 55 4.65 -1.50 9.83
N GLY A 56 5.52 -0.69 10.43
CA GLY A 56 5.96 0.55 9.81
C GLY A 56 6.83 0.28 8.58
N LEU A 57 6.92 1.24 7.67
CA LEU A 57 7.87 1.16 6.56
C LEU A 57 9.24 1.69 7.01
N SER A 58 10.26 0.88 6.79
CA SER A 58 11.68 1.24 6.90
C SER A 58 12.05 2.29 5.84
N ASN A 59 13.14 3.02 6.05
CA ASN A 59 13.58 4.05 5.11
C ASN A 59 13.86 3.46 3.72
N CYS A 60 13.41 4.14 2.68
CA CYS A 60 13.49 3.70 1.28
C CYS A 60 12.84 2.34 0.96
N CYS A 61 12.04 1.78 1.89
CA CYS A 61 11.27 0.57 1.63
C CYS A 61 9.87 0.91 1.11
N TRP A 62 9.22 -0.01 0.41
CA TRP A 62 7.92 0.19 -0.22
C TRP A 62 6.91 -0.90 0.16
N SER A 63 5.65 -0.66 -0.23
CA SER A 63 4.58 -1.66 -0.20
C SER A 63 3.86 -1.62 -1.54
N VAL A 64 3.40 -2.77 -2.02
CA VAL A 64 2.67 -2.92 -3.27
C VAL A 64 1.23 -3.29 -2.96
N LEU A 65 0.29 -2.53 -3.53
CA LEU A 65 -1.13 -2.83 -3.45
C LEU A 65 -1.66 -3.09 -4.86
N GLY A 66 -2.51 -4.11 -4.98
CA GLY A 66 -3.23 -4.42 -6.21
C GLY A 66 -4.73 -4.35 -5.99
N GLU A 67 -5.44 -3.73 -6.93
CA GLU A 67 -6.90 -3.75 -6.96
C GLU A 67 -7.39 -5.04 -7.63
N GLY A 68 -8.37 -5.71 -7.02
CA GLY A 68 -9.03 -6.88 -7.61
C GLY A 68 -10.54 -6.82 -7.42
N ALA A 69 -11.24 -7.87 -7.85
CA ALA A 69 -12.71 -7.93 -7.78
C ALA A 69 -13.31 -7.77 -6.37
N ARG A 70 -12.51 -7.92 -5.30
CA ARG A 70 -12.91 -7.76 -3.90
C ARG A 70 -12.28 -6.54 -3.23
N GLY A 71 -11.78 -5.59 -4.01
CA GLY A 71 -11.08 -4.40 -3.54
C GLY A 71 -9.56 -4.57 -3.47
N TRP A 72 -8.93 -3.70 -2.67
CA TRP A 72 -7.48 -3.63 -2.52
C TRP A 72 -6.90 -4.85 -1.79
N ARG A 73 -5.72 -5.28 -2.23
CA ARG A 73 -4.92 -6.32 -1.60
C ARG A 73 -3.49 -5.83 -1.41
N LEU A 74 -2.92 -6.09 -0.23
CA LEU A 74 -1.51 -5.87 0.04
C LEU A 74 -0.73 -7.06 -0.51
N LEU A 75 0.05 -6.82 -1.57
CA LEU A 75 0.81 -7.84 -2.28
C LEU A 75 2.22 -7.98 -1.71
N GLU A 76 2.79 -6.86 -1.28
CA GLU A 76 4.13 -6.79 -0.71
C GLU A 76 4.16 -5.68 0.34
N HIS A 77 4.90 -5.87 1.42
CA HIS A 77 4.98 -4.89 2.50
C HIS A 77 6.39 -4.75 3.05
N ASN A 78 6.82 -3.51 3.19
CA ASN A 78 8.13 -3.12 3.73
C ASN A 78 9.32 -3.79 3.00
N ALA A 79 9.21 -3.93 1.68
CA ALA A 79 10.30 -4.45 0.86
C ALA A 79 11.38 -3.38 0.65
N GLY A 80 12.65 -3.75 0.82
CA GLY A 80 13.81 -2.85 0.68
C GLY A 80 14.75 -3.21 -0.47
N THR A 81 14.47 -4.31 -1.18
CA THR A 81 15.24 -4.81 -2.31
C THR A 81 14.28 -5.41 -3.34
N LEU A 82 14.65 -5.37 -4.61
CA LEU A 82 13.86 -6.06 -5.63
C LEU A 82 13.85 -7.56 -5.32
N PRO A 83 12.73 -8.27 -5.53
CA PRO A 83 12.72 -9.72 -5.41
C PRO A 83 13.74 -10.31 -6.39
N GLU A 84 14.59 -11.22 -5.92
CA GLU A 84 15.44 -11.97 -6.83
C GLU A 84 14.55 -12.85 -7.73
N PRO A 85 14.83 -12.91 -9.05
CA PRO A 85 14.07 -13.78 -9.93
C PRO A 85 14.21 -15.23 -9.44
N VAL A 86 13.08 -15.85 -9.12
CA VAL A 86 13.01 -17.28 -8.85
C VAL A 86 13.21 -17.99 -10.20
N LEU A 87 14.42 -18.46 -10.46
CA LEU A 87 14.67 -19.43 -11.52
C LEU A 87 13.94 -20.71 -11.09
N GLY A 88 12.77 -20.97 -11.67
CA GLY A 88 12.12 -22.26 -11.56
C GLY A 88 12.83 -23.26 -12.46
N ASP A 89 13.26 -24.40 -11.90
CA ASP A 89 13.84 -25.55 -12.63
C ASP A 89 12.75 -26.34 -13.38
N ASP A 90 11.96 -25.68 -14.23
CA ASP A 90 11.00 -26.37 -15.11
C ASP A 90 11.49 -26.29 -16.57
N ASP A 91 12.35 -27.25 -16.95
CA ASP A 91 12.59 -27.70 -18.33
C ASP A 91 11.60 -28.82 -18.71
#